data_AF-A0A3D5Q433-F1
#
_entry.id   AF-A0A3D5Q433-F1
#
_cell.length_a   1.000
_cell.length_b   1.000
_cell.length_c   1.000
_cell.angle_alpha   90.00
_cell.angle_beta   90.00
_cell.angle_gamma   90.00
#
_symmetry.space_group_name_H-M   'P 1'
#
loop_
_entity.id
_entity.type
_entity.pdbx_description
1 polymer ?
#
loop_
_entity_poly.entity_id
_entity_poly.type
_entity_poly.pdbx_seq_one_letter_code
_entity_poly.pdbx_strand_id
1 'polypeptide(L)' 'DKRGIGDLNVPVTFGGVTFRPGHYVYADNNGIVVSEKALKTG' A
#
# COMPACT_ATOMS: atom_id res chain seq x y z
N ASP A 1 1.41 4.84 26.28
CA ASP A 1 2.55 4.08 25.73
C ASP A 1 2.27 3.45 24.37
N LYS A 2 3.15 3.70 23.40
CA LYS A 2 3.24 2.87 22.18
C LYS A 2 4.06 1.64 22.57
N ARG A 3 3.42 0.48 22.71
CA ARG A 3 4.04 -0.76 23.25
C ARG A 3 5.12 -1.40 22.35
N GLY A 4 5.50 -0.75 21.23
CA GLY A 4 6.44 -1.31 20.26
C GLY A 4 5.92 -2.56 19.53
N ILE A 5 4.62 -2.83 19.61
CA ILE A 5 3.98 -3.99 18.99
C ILE A 5 3.62 -3.63 17.55
N GLY A 6 4.09 -4.44 16.60
CA GLY A 6 3.79 -4.32 15.17
C GLY A 6 4.97 -4.74 14.31
N ASP A 7 4.67 -5.37 13.18
CA ASP A 7 5.68 -5.77 12.21
C ASP A 7 5.90 -4.67 11.17
N LEU A 8 7.16 -4.43 10.81
CA LEU A 8 7.54 -3.50 9.75
C LEU A 8 7.80 -4.26 8.46
N ASN A 9 7.49 -3.63 7.31
CA ASN A 9 7.75 -4.19 5.99
C ASN A 9 7.12 -5.57 5.75
N VAL A 10 5.94 -5.83 6.31
CA VAL A 10 5.14 -7.02 6.00
C VAL A 10 4.00 -6.65 5.04
N PRO A 11 3.59 -7.56 4.13
CA PRO A 11 2.38 -7.36 3.35
C PRO A 11 1.15 -7.26 4.24
N VAL A 12 0.24 -6.34 3.93
CA VAL A 12 -1.02 -6.13 4.66
C VAL A 12 -2.20 -6.08 3.70
N THR A 13 -3.36 -6.59 4.11
CA THR A 13 -4.56 -6.63 3.25
C THR A 13 -5.73 -5.91 3.90
N PHE A 14 -6.29 -4.93 3.20
CA PHE A 14 -7.46 -4.16 3.61
C PHE A 14 -8.42 -4.00 2.43
N GLY A 15 -9.73 -4.09 2.66
CA GLY A 15 -10.73 -3.87 1.60
C GLY A 15 -10.55 -4.79 0.38
N GLY A 16 -9.99 -5.98 0.56
CA GLY A 16 -9.67 -6.92 -0.52
C GLY A 16 -8.41 -6.61 -1.32
N VAL A 17 -7.66 -5.55 -0.97
CA VAL A 17 -6.41 -5.15 -1.65
C VAL A 17 -5.21 -5.44 -0.75
N THR A 18 -4.19 -6.10 -1.31
CA THR A 18 -2.92 -6.37 -0.61
C THR A 18 -1.87 -5.31 -0.95
N PHE A 19 -1.39 -4.61 0.07
CA PHE A 19 -0.29 -3.66 0.02
C PHE A 19 1.02 -4.39 0.32
N ARG A 20 2.01 -4.25 -0.56
CA ARG A 20 3.32 -4.88 -0.42
C ARG A 20 4.40 -3.81 -0.30
N PRO A 21 5.40 -3.97 0.59
CA PRO A 21 6.55 -3.07 0.63
C PRO A 21 7.21 -2.95 -0.75
N GLY A 22 7.57 -1.74 -1.14
CA GLY A 22 8.18 -1.43 -2.44
C GLY A 22 7.18 -1.23 -3.59
N HIS A 23 5.90 -1.58 -3.42
CA HIS A 23 4.87 -1.23 -4.40
C HIS A 23 4.49 0.26 -4.30
N TYR A 24 3.91 0.78 -5.38
CA TYR A 24 3.36 2.12 -5.49
C TYR A 24 1.87 2.10 -5.20
N VAL A 25 1.41 3.11 -4.47
CA VAL A 25 -0.01 3.33 -4.17
C VAL A 25 -0.43 4.66 -4.78
N TYR A 26 -1.54 4.64 -5.51
CA TYR A 26 -2.18 5.81 -6.11
C TYR A 26 -3.59 5.91 -5.53
N ALA A 27 -3.96 7.10 -5.05
CA ALA A 27 -5.26 7.32 -4.43
C ALA A 27 -5.82 8.68 -4.84
N ASP A 28 -7.11 8.70 -5.18
CA ASP A 28 -7.89 9.91 -5.43
C ASP A 28 -9.32 9.74 -4.90
N ASN A 29 -10.24 10.63 -5.30
CA ASN A 29 -11.63 10.58 -4.85
C ASN A 29 -12.44 9.38 -5.38
N ASN A 30 -11.95 8.69 -6.41
CA ASN A 30 -12.62 7.55 -7.02
C ASN A 30 -12.14 6.21 -6.44
N GLY A 31 -10.95 6.17 -5.83
CA GLY A 31 -10.46 4.97 -5.14
C GLY A 31 -8.96 4.89 -5.00
N ILE A 32 -8.48 3.66 -4.80
CA ILE A 32 -7.07 3.32 -4.57
C ILE A 32 -6.64 2.25 -5.57
N VAL A 33 -5.46 2.42 -6.16
CA VAL A 33 -4.79 1.44 -7.02
C VAL A 33 -3.40 1.15 -6.47
N VAL A 34 -3.00 -0.12 -6.52
CA VAL A 34 -1.66 -0.59 -6.12
C VAL A 34 -0.96 -1.18 -7.34
N SER A 35 0.31 -0.82 -7.55
CA SER A 35 1.13 -1.31 -8.67
C SER A 35 2.52 -1.69 -8.19
N GLU A 36 3.08 -2.78 -8.72
CA GLU A 36 4.47 -3.18 -8.46
C GLU A 36 5.48 -2.16 -8.99
N LYS A 37 5.13 -1.43 -10.05
CA LYS A 37 6.00 -0.44 -10.70
C LYS A 37 5.31 0.92 -10.79
N ALA A 38 6.10 1.98 -10.83
CA ALA A 38 5.56 3.33 -11.04
C ALA A 38 4.80 3.39 -12.37
N LEU A 39 3.57 3.90 -12.32
CA LEU A 39 2.78 4.19 -13.52
C LEU A 39 3.39 5.37 -14.26
N LYS A 40 3.47 5.26 -15.60
CA LYS A 40 3.97 6.33 -16.45
C LYS A 40 2.90 7.42 -16.57
N THR A 41 3.31 8.68 -16.43
CA THR A 41 2.51 9.82 -16.88
C THR A 41 2.64 9.92 -18.40
N GLY A 42 1.49 9.98 -19.08
CA GLY A 42 1.44 10.28 -20.52
C GLY A 42 1.75 11.73 -20.84
#